data_AF-K0S1S4-F1
#
_entry.id   AF-K0S1S4-F1
#
_cell.length_a   1.000
_cell.length_b   1.000
_cell.length_c   1.000
_cell.angle_alpha   90.00
_cell.angle_beta   90.00
_cell.angle_gamma   90.00
#
_symmetry.space_group_name_H-M   'P 1'
#
loop_
_entity.id
_entity.type
_entity.pdbx_description
1 polymer ?
#
loop_
_entity_poly.entity_id
_entity_poly.type
_entity_poly.pdbx_seq_one_letter_code
_entity_poly.pdbx_strand_id
1 'polypeptide(L)'
;MSWSRVFTTQNFTLQYSLSRWTLVLFGRWPMPNLDPERYANEPFSFFMSYLREDFLAVRTDDWGSGNVHTCDCNFYSGTTSWTNWAGEERCEINWEGMEGYEAGDTIGMQLNLDEGTLTVYKNNRRLGVMKGGLSGSYCWCATMAKATITIERCDPPTA
;
A
#
# COMPACT_ATOMS: atom_id res chain seq x y z
N MET A 1 19.16 9.67 -6.21
CA MET A 1 18.50 8.34 -6.17
C MET A 1 17.19 8.49 -6.93
N SER A 2 16.90 7.64 -7.91
CA SER A 2 15.64 7.72 -8.67
C SER A 2 14.57 6.91 -7.95
N TRP A 3 13.47 7.59 -7.58
CA TRP A 3 12.28 6.99 -6.99
C TRP A 3 11.18 7.04 -8.04
N SER A 4 10.50 5.93 -8.28
CA SER A 4 9.35 5.87 -9.19
C SER A 4 8.10 5.58 -8.36
N ARG A 5 7.02 6.31 -8.64
CA ARG A 5 5.71 6.14 -8.00
C ARG A 5 4.67 5.87 -9.06
N VAL A 6 3.83 4.88 -8.83
CA VAL A 6 2.69 4.58 -9.69
C VAL A 6 1.43 4.59 -8.83
N PHE A 7 0.44 5.38 -9.26
CA PHE A 7 -0.85 5.51 -8.59
C PHE A 7 -1.94 4.79 -9.40
N THR A 8 -2.73 3.95 -8.75
CA THR A 8 -3.90 3.31 -9.37
C THR A 8 -4.99 3.02 -8.34
N THR A 9 -6.26 3.05 -8.75
CA THR A 9 -7.45 2.76 -7.92
C THR A 9 -7.94 1.31 -8.07
N GLN A 10 -7.24 0.48 -8.85
CA GLN A 10 -7.71 -0.83 -9.28
C GLN A 10 -6.87 -1.96 -8.66
N ASN A 11 -7.47 -3.16 -8.56
CA ASN A 11 -6.72 -4.38 -8.19
C ASN A 11 -5.63 -4.68 -9.21
N PHE A 12 -4.47 -5.14 -8.74
CA PHE A 12 -3.36 -5.51 -9.60
C PHE A 12 -2.55 -6.66 -9.05
N THR A 13 -1.80 -7.26 -9.96
CA THR A 13 -0.68 -8.14 -9.67
C THR A 13 0.62 -7.38 -9.88
N LEU A 14 1.55 -7.54 -8.94
CA LEU A 14 2.91 -7.04 -9.07
C LEU A 14 3.85 -8.18 -9.41
N GLN A 15 4.57 -8.01 -10.51
CA GLN A 15 5.76 -8.80 -10.82
C GLN A 15 6.98 -7.87 -10.74
N TYR A 16 8.02 -8.29 -10.02
CA TYR A 16 9.21 -7.48 -9.82
C TYR A 16 10.49 -8.31 -9.86
N SER A 17 11.58 -7.66 -10.29
CA SER A 17 12.93 -8.22 -10.27
C SER A 17 13.82 -7.36 -9.35
N LEU A 18 13.96 -7.78 -8.09
CA LEU A 18 14.89 -7.32 -7.03
C LEU A 18 15.22 -5.81 -6.88
N SER A 19 14.90 -5.29 -5.69
CA SER A 19 15.75 -4.57 -4.71
C SER A 19 14.85 -4.19 -3.50
N ARG A 20 15.00 -3.09 -2.77
CA ARG A 20 14.12 -2.80 -1.59
C ARG A 20 12.84 -2.05 -2.03
N TRP A 21 11.66 -2.54 -1.66
CA TRP A 21 10.36 -1.97 -2.05
C TRP A 21 9.38 -1.95 -0.89
N THR A 22 8.54 -0.92 -0.90
CA THR A 22 7.37 -0.81 -0.04
C THR A 22 6.18 -0.51 -0.95
N LEU A 23 5.18 -1.40 -0.97
CA LEU A 23 3.90 -1.07 -1.58
C LEU A 23 3.02 -0.48 -0.50
N VAL A 24 2.49 0.71 -0.77
CA VAL A 24 1.63 1.44 0.14
C VAL A 24 0.24 1.52 -0.48
N LEU A 25 -0.74 0.92 0.19
CA LEU A 25 -2.14 1.24 0.01
C LEU A 25 -2.42 2.56 0.76
N PHE A 26 -2.97 3.54 0.06
CA PHE A 26 -3.18 4.90 0.55
C PHE A 26 -4.62 5.34 0.27
N GLY A 27 -5.25 6.13 1.14
CA GLY A 27 -6.57 6.71 0.86
C GLY A 27 -6.50 7.79 -0.25
N ARG A 28 -7.04 7.52 -1.44
CA ARG A 28 -7.20 8.42 -2.61
C ARG A 28 -6.03 9.38 -3.02
N TRP A 29 -5.60 9.27 -4.27
CA TRP A 29 -4.72 10.22 -4.99
C TRP A 29 -5.46 10.87 -6.19
N PRO A 30 -5.19 12.14 -6.56
CA PRO A 30 -4.36 13.11 -5.84
C PRO A 30 -5.10 13.69 -4.63
N MET A 31 -4.34 13.95 -3.56
CA MET A 31 -4.84 14.72 -2.43
C MET A 31 -5.00 16.19 -2.88
N PRO A 32 -6.21 16.77 -2.81
CA PRO A 32 -6.37 18.19 -3.07
C PRO A 32 -5.48 18.96 -2.08
N ASN A 33 -4.69 19.91 -2.58
CA ASN A 33 -3.78 20.78 -1.81
C ASN A 33 -2.46 20.17 -1.33
N LEU A 34 -2.14 18.92 -1.69
CA LEU A 34 -0.82 18.37 -1.43
C LEU A 34 0.10 18.65 -2.61
N ASP A 35 1.03 19.60 -2.44
CA ASP A 35 2.01 19.98 -3.48
C ASP A 35 2.91 18.77 -3.83
N PRO A 36 2.78 18.16 -5.03
CA PRO A 36 3.57 16.99 -5.39
C PRO A 36 5.07 17.27 -5.44
N GLU A 37 5.48 18.51 -5.73
CA GLU A 37 6.89 18.90 -5.82
C GLU A 37 7.57 18.88 -4.45
N ARG A 38 6.82 19.17 -3.37
CA ARG A 38 7.29 19.04 -1.98
C ARG A 38 7.78 17.63 -1.65
N TYR A 39 7.32 16.62 -2.39
CA TYR A 39 7.64 15.20 -2.15
C TYR A 39 8.43 14.55 -3.29
N ALA A 40 8.85 15.31 -4.30
CA ALA A 40 9.52 14.77 -5.48
C ALA A 40 11.01 14.43 -5.23
N ASN A 41 11.65 15.12 -4.29
CA ASN A 41 13.12 15.08 -4.12
C ASN A 41 13.62 14.51 -2.77
N GLU A 42 12.73 14.23 -1.82
CA GLU A 42 13.06 13.72 -0.48
C GLU A 42 12.57 12.27 -0.28
N PRO A 43 13.20 11.48 0.62
CA PRO A 43 12.67 10.19 1.02
C PRO A 43 11.30 10.42 1.69
N PHE A 44 10.24 10.19 0.94
CA PHE A 44 8.87 10.37 1.41
C PHE A 44 8.31 9.04 1.90
N SER A 45 7.72 9.06 3.10
CA SER A 45 6.93 7.95 3.62
C SER A 45 5.68 8.50 4.30
N PHE A 46 4.55 7.84 4.07
CA PHE A 46 3.26 8.16 4.72
C PHE A 46 3.25 7.90 6.23
N PHE A 47 4.33 7.32 6.77
CA PHE A 47 4.54 7.07 8.20
C PHE A 47 5.30 8.21 8.90
N MET A 48 5.81 9.19 8.16
CA MET A 48 6.53 10.35 8.72
C MET A 48 5.63 11.16 9.65
N SER A 49 6.01 11.22 10.92
CA SER A 49 5.19 11.82 11.98
C SER A 49 4.87 13.30 11.76
N TYR A 50 5.83 14.06 11.23
CA TYR A 50 5.69 15.50 10.99
C TYR A 50 4.78 15.86 9.80
N LEU A 51 4.36 14.89 8.97
CA LEU A 51 3.43 15.10 7.85
C LEU A 51 1.99 14.67 8.19
N ARG A 52 1.76 14.08 9.37
CA ARG A 52 0.44 13.54 9.75
C ARG A 52 -0.65 14.60 9.78
N GLU A 53 -0.36 15.78 10.32
CA GLU A 53 -1.31 16.89 10.36
C GLU A 53 -1.66 17.38 8.95
N ASP A 54 -0.66 17.51 8.08
CA ASP A 54 -0.86 17.85 6.67
C ASP A 54 -1.78 16.83 5.96
N PHE A 55 -1.57 15.52 6.20
CA PHE A 55 -2.40 14.47 5.61
C PHE A 55 -3.82 14.43 6.18
N LEU A 56 -3.98 14.69 7.48
CA LEU A 56 -5.31 14.78 8.11
C LEU A 56 -6.08 16.01 7.62
N ALA A 57 -5.41 17.14 7.40
CA ALA A 57 -6.02 18.37 6.94
C ALA A 57 -6.63 18.27 5.53
N VAL A 58 -6.12 17.35 4.71
CA VAL A 58 -6.62 17.08 3.35
C VAL A 58 -7.58 15.89 3.27
N ARG A 59 -7.95 15.29 4.41
CA ARG A 59 -8.94 14.22 4.47
C ARG A 59 -10.30 14.72 4.00
N THR A 60 -10.98 13.92 3.18
CA THR A 60 -12.36 14.18 2.75
C THR A 60 -13.29 13.06 3.23
N ASP A 61 -14.60 13.28 3.17
CA ASP A 61 -15.61 12.28 3.55
C ASP A 61 -15.49 10.97 2.75
N ASP A 62 -14.93 11.02 1.54
CA ASP A 62 -14.71 9.87 0.64
C ASP A 62 -13.71 8.84 1.16
N TRP A 63 -12.94 9.19 2.19
CA TRP A 63 -11.99 8.30 2.86
C TRP A 63 -12.69 7.29 3.78
N GLY A 64 -14.00 7.43 3.93
CA GLY A 64 -14.82 6.58 4.77
C GLY A 64 -14.61 6.83 6.26
N SER A 65 -15.30 6.02 7.07
CA SER A 65 -15.24 6.04 8.53
C SER A 65 -14.13 5.15 9.10
N GLY A 66 -13.39 4.44 8.24
CA GLY A 66 -12.34 3.52 8.62
C GLY A 66 -11.11 4.21 9.21
N ASN A 67 -10.45 3.52 10.13
CA ASN A 67 -9.26 4.02 10.82
C ASN A 67 -7.96 3.64 10.10
N VAL A 68 -8.02 3.16 8.86
CA VAL A 68 -6.81 2.76 8.12
C VAL A 68 -6.66 3.72 6.95
N HIS A 69 -5.84 4.75 7.13
CA HIS A 69 -5.62 5.76 6.09
C HIS A 69 -4.46 5.37 5.17
N THR A 70 -3.48 4.66 5.74
CA THR A 70 -2.37 4.07 5.00
C THR A 70 -2.11 2.67 5.53
N CYS A 71 -1.84 1.73 4.63
CA CYS A 71 -1.37 0.40 4.95
C CYS A 71 -0.25 0.03 3.98
N ASP A 72 0.88 -0.46 4.46
CA ASP A 72 1.96 -0.93 3.62
C ASP A 72 2.23 -2.43 3.76
N CYS A 73 2.92 -2.98 2.77
CA CYS A 73 3.51 -4.31 2.82
C CYS A 73 5.02 -4.20 2.62
N ASN A 74 5.77 -4.73 3.58
CA ASN A 74 7.22 -4.81 3.54
C ASN A 74 7.62 -6.08 2.78
N PHE A 75 8.19 -5.91 1.58
CA PHE A 75 8.58 -7.04 0.72
C PHE A 75 9.91 -7.69 1.08
N TYR A 76 10.53 -7.33 2.20
CA TYR A 76 11.64 -8.09 2.77
C TYR A 76 11.16 -9.13 3.77
N SER A 77 10.30 -8.72 4.71
CA SER A 77 9.84 -9.55 5.82
C SER A 77 8.46 -10.16 5.63
N GLY A 78 7.63 -9.64 4.72
CA GLY A 78 6.21 -9.97 4.67
C GLY A 78 5.33 -9.12 5.58
N THR A 79 5.93 -8.35 6.50
CA THR A 79 5.18 -7.64 7.53
C THR A 79 4.38 -6.47 6.96
N THR A 80 3.36 -6.04 7.70
CA THR A 80 2.53 -4.89 7.34
C THR A 80 2.67 -3.78 8.37
N SER A 81 2.67 -2.54 7.91
CA SER A 81 2.51 -1.36 8.75
C SER A 81 1.23 -0.63 8.36
N TRP A 82 0.62 0.09 9.30
CA TRP A 82 -0.52 0.94 8.97
C TRP A 82 -0.61 2.11 9.95
N THR A 83 -1.30 3.17 9.52
CA THR A 83 -1.54 4.35 10.35
C THR A 83 -2.88 5.00 10.04
N ASN A 84 -3.48 5.59 11.07
CA ASN A 84 -4.63 6.50 10.96
C ASN A 84 -4.22 7.98 10.99
N TRP A 85 -2.92 8.28 11.07
CA TRP A 85 -2.32 9.60 11.31
C TRP A 85 -2.76 10.35 12.57
N ALA A 86 -3.84 9.94 13.23
CA ALA A 86 -4.37 10.49 14.47
C ALA A 86 -3.73 9.85 15.73
N GLY A 87 -2.44 9.50 15.63
CA GLY A 87 -1.67 8.94 16.75
C GLY A 87 -1.73 7.41 16.90
N GLU A 88 -2.51 6.69 16.08
CA GLU A 88 -2.42 5.24 15.98
C GLU A 88 -1.57 4.84 14.76
N GLU A 89 -0.49 4.15 15.05
CA GLU A 89 0.43 3.59 14.07
C GLU A 89 0.91 2.24 14.60
N ARG A 90 1.04 1.28 13.69
CA ARG A 90 1.69 0.02 13.99
C ARG A 90 2.62 -0.32 12.84
N CYS A 91 3.86 -0.63 13.17
CA CYS A 91 4.91 -0.95 12.22
C CYS A 91 5.32 -2.41 12.36
N GLU A 92 5.69 -3.03 11.24
CA GLU A 92 6.26 -4.38 11.19
C GLU A 92 5.39 -5.46 11.88
N ILE A 93 4.08 -5.39 11.68
CA ILE A 93 3.12 -6.31 12.27
C ILE A 93 3.14 -7.64 11.50
N ASN A 94 3.24 -8.74 12.24
CA ASN A 94 3.00 -10.08 11.71
C ASN A 94 1.49 -10.31 11.53
N TRP A 95 1.10 -10.97 10.43
CA TRP A 95 -0.28 -11.31 10.13
C TRP A 95 -0.41 -12.79 9.76
N GLU A 96 -1.64 -13.31 9.81
CA GLU A 96 -1.89 -14.74 9.56
C GLU A 96 -1.67 -15.09 8.08
N GLY A 97 -0.79 -16.06 7.82
CA GLY A 97 -0.40 -16.45 6.46
C GLY A 97 0.77 -15.65 5.89
N MET A 98 1.39 -14.77 6.69
CA MET A 98 2.58 -14.02 6.28
C MET A 98 3.75 -14.94 5.93
N GLU A 99 4.39 -14.64 4.80
CA GLU A 99 5.61 -15.29 4.33
C GLU A 99 6.62 -14.24 3.87
N GLY A 100 7.92 -14.54 3.97
CA GLY A 100 8.96 -13.73 3.36
C GLY A 100 8.93 -13.82 1.82
N TYR A 101 9.61 -12.91 1.15
CA TYR A 101 9.65 -12.85 -0.32
C TYR A 101 11.06 -13.01 -0.87
N GLU A 102 11.15 -13.69 -2.01
CA GLU A 102 12.39 -14.00 -2.71
C GLU A 102 12.36 -13.47 -4.14
N ALA A 103 13.54 -13.45 -4.77
CA ALA A 103 13.67 -13.02 -6.16
C ALA A 103 12.90 -13.99 -7.08
N GLY A 104 12.03 -13.43 -7.93
CA GLY A 104 11.20 -14.21 -8.86
C GLY A 104 9.81 -14.54 -8.33
N ASP A 105 9.50 -14.22 -7.07
CA ASP A 105 8.14 -14.32 -6.56
C ASP A 105 7.21 -13.33 -7.29
N THR A 106 5.98 -13.77 -7.58
CA THR A 106 4.89 -12.94 -8.06
C THR A 106 3.92 -12.65 -6.92
N ILE A 107 3.67 -11.38 -6.63
CA ILE A 107 2.80 -10.97 -5.52
C ILE A 107 1.53 -10.32 -6.05
N GLY A 108 0.40 -10.94 -5.78
CA GLY A 108 -0.92 -10.38 -6.04
C GLY A 108 -1.49 -9.73 -4.79
N MET A 109 -2.14 -8.58 -4.94
CA MET A 109 -2.86 -7.97 -3.83
C MET A 109 -4.26 -7.57 -4.28
N GLN A 110 -5.26 -8.01 -3.51
CA GLN A 110 -6.67 -7.77 -3.79
C GLN A 110 -7.25 -6.89 -2.70
N LEU A 111 -7.68 -5.69 -3.10
CA LEU A 111 -8.48 -4.80 -2.27
C LEU A 111 -9.96 -5.12 -2.52
N ASN A 112 -10.64 -5.58 -1.48
CA ASN A 112 -12.09 -5.78 -1.46
C ASN A 112 -12.72 -4.74 -0.52
N LEU A 113 -13.34 -3.70 -1.09
CA LEU A 113 -13.97 -2.63 -0.31
C LEU A 113 -15.36 -2.99 0.24
N ASP A 114 -16.02 -4.00 -0.34
CA ASP A 114 -17.31 -4.48 0.16
C ASP A 114 -17.12 -5.25 1.48
N GLU A 115 -16.06 -6.06 1.57
CA GLU A 115 -15.67 -6.75 2.81
C GLU A 115 -14.73 -5.90 3.68
N GLY A 116 -14.14 -4.85 3.13
CA GLY A 116 -13.15 -4.00 3.79
C GLY A 116 -11.83 -4.72 4.07
N THR A 117 -11.38 -5.57 3.15
CA THR A 117 -10.20 -6.43 3.30
C THR A 117 -9.13 -6.20 2.22
N LEU A 118 -7.89 -6.47 2.59
CA LEU A 118 -6.73 -6.53 1.71
C LEU A 118 -6.11 -7.93 1.81
N THR A 119 -6.28 -8.71 0.76
CA THR A 119 -5.78 -10.09 0.65
C THR A 119 -4.49 -10.14 -0.15
N VAL A 120 -3.53 -10.94 0.30
CA VAL A 120 -2.23 -11.14 -0.37
C VAL A 120 -2.17 -12.53 -1.00
N TYR A 121 -1.57 -12.59 -2.18
CA TYR A 121 -1.30 -13.79 -2.96
C TYR A 121 0.19 -13.86 -3.28
N LYS A 122 0.76 -15.06 -3.24
CA LYS A 122 2.14 -15.33 -3.62
C LYS A 122 2.17 -16.50 -4.59
N ASN A 123 2.76 -16.31 -5.77
CA ASN A 123 2.89 -17.34 -6.81
C ASN A 123 1.56 -18.06 -7.09
N ASN A 124 0.49 -17.27 -7.29
CA ASN A 124 -0.89 -17.72 -7.51
C ASN A 124 -1.55 -18.47 -6.34
N ARG A 125 -0.93 -18.51 -5.16
CA ARG A 125 -1.52 -19.05 -3.93
C ARG A 125 -1.98 -17.93 -3.02
N ARG A 126 -3.19 -18.03 -2.49
CA ARG A 126 -3.71 -17.10 -1.47
C ARG A 126 -2.95 -17.30 -0.15
N LEU A 127 -2.36 -16.24 0.38
CA LEU A 127 -1.70 -16.24 1.69
C LEU A 127 -2.70 -15.97 2.82
N GLY A 128 -3.55 -14.95 2.67
CA GLY A 128 -4.52 -14.58 3.69
C GLY A 128 -4.93 -13.11 3.62
N VAL A 129 -5.74 -12.69 4.59
CA VAL A 129 -6.14 -11.28 4.76
C VAL A 129 -5.05 -10.57 5.58
N MET A 130 -4.30 -9.69 4.94
CA MET A 130 -3.24 -8.90 5.59
C MET A 130 -3.84 -7.76 6.42
N LYS A 131 -4.91 -7.11 5.94
CA LYS A 131 -5.57 -6.02 6.65
C LYS A 131 -7.08 -6.03 6.45
N GLY A 132 -7.83 -5.91 7.55
CA GLY A 132 -9.28 -5.64 7.54
C GLY A 132 -9.61 -4.22 8.01
N GLY A 133 -10.89 -3.85 7.95
CA GLY A 133 -11.39 -2.54 8.39
C GLY A 133 -11.04 -1.40 7.41
N LEU A 134 -10.85 -1.74 6.14
CA LEU A 134 -10.67 -0.79 5.05
C LEU A 134 -12.05 -0.29 4.62
N SER A 135 -12.21 1.01 4.42
CA SER A 135 -13.48 1.59 3.95
C SER A 135 -13.20 2.85 3.15
N GLY A 136 -14.11 3.22 2.25
CA GLY A 136 -13.92 4.39 1.39
C GLY A 136 -13.01 4.08 0.21
N SER A 137 -12.39 5.12 -0.36
CA SER A 137 -11.58 4.98 -1.57
C SER A 137 -10.09 4.88 -1.30
N TYR A 138 -9.43 3.87 -1.88
CA TYR A 138 -7.98 3.73 -1.83
C TYR A 138 -7.35 3.84 -3.21
N CYS A 139 -6.13 4.37 -3.23
CA CYS A 139 -5.18 4.30 -4.30
C CYS A 139 -3.95 3.53 -3.83
N TRP A 140 -3.40 2.75 -4.73
CA TRP A 140 -2.13 2.11 -4.52
C TRP A 140 -1.00 3.04 -4.88
N CYS A 141 0.12 2.92 -4.18
CA CYS A 141 1.36 3.63 -4.42
C CYS A 141 2.52 2.66 -4.25
N ALA A 142 3.26 2.36 -5.33
CA ALA A 142 4.52 1.64 -5.23
C ALA A 142 5.67 2.62 -5.01
N THR A 143 6.48 2.41 -3.96
CA THR A 143 7.70 3.19 -3.71
C THR A 143 8.93 2.28 -3.73
N MET A 144 9.97 2.77 -4.41
CA MET A 144 10.89 1.92 -5.16
C MET A 144 12.32 2.45 -5.14
N ALA A 145 13.28 1.65 -4.68
CA ALA A 145 14.71 1.99 -4.72
C ALA A 145 15.51 1.00 -5.57
N LYS A 146 15.80 1.36 -6.84
CA LYS A 146 16.67 0.63 -7.80
C LYS A 146 16.13 -0.70 -8.40
N ALA A 147 14.90 -0.76 -8.88
CA ALA A 147 14.35 -1.89 -9.65
C ALA A 147 13.26 -1.46 -10.64
N THR A 148 12.78 -2.47 -11.37
CA THR A 148 11.65 -2.40 -12.28
C THR A 148 10.46 -3.11 -11.65
N ILE A 149 9.31 -2.44 -11.67
CA ILE A 149 8.02 -3.04 -11.33
C ILE A 149 7.20 -3.19 -12.61
N THR A 150 6.57 -4.34 -12.77
CA THR A 150 5.48 -4.51 -13.72
C THR A 150 4.19 -4.55 -12.93
N ILE A 151 3.33 -3.57 -13.18
CA ILE A 151 2.01 -3.49 -12.58
C ILE A 151 1.04 -3.95 -13.65
N GLU A 152 0.49 -5.13 -13.46
CA GLU A 152 -0.51 -5.69 -14.36
C GLU A 152 -1.86 -5.66 -13.68
N ARG A 153 -2.84 -5.11 -14.40
CA ARG A 153 -4.22 -5.25 -13.98
C ARG A 153 -4.63 -6.70 -14.21
N CYS A 154 -5.16 -7.34 -13.17
CA CYS A 154 -5.73 -8.67 -13.27
C CYS A 154 -7.17 -8.65 -12.80
N ASP A 155 -8.01 -9.48 -13.42
CA ASP A 155 -9.30 -9.79 -12.85
C ASP A 155 -9.09 -10.56 -11.54
N PRO A 156 -9.96 -10.36 -10.54
CA PRO A 156 -9.98 -11.21 -9.35
C PRO A 156 -9.94 -12.69 -9.76
N PRO A 157 -9.17 -13.56 -9.06
CA PRO A 157 -9.28 -14.99 -9.28
C PRO A 157 -10.75 -15.40 -9.13
N THR A 158 -11.33 -15.97 -10.19
CA THR A 158 -12.68 -16.56 -10.12
C THR A 158 -12.68 -17.66 -9.05
N ALA A 159 -13.65 -17.56 -8.14
CA ALA A 159 -13.89 -18.55 -7.10
C ALA A 159 -14.24 -19.94 -7.68
#